data_AF-A0A971YCJ2-F1
#
_entry.id   AF-A0A971YCJ2-F1
#
_cell.length_a   1.000
_cell.length_b   1.000
_cell.length_c   1.000
_cell.angle_alpha   90.00
_cell.angle_beta   90.00
_cell.angle_gamma   90.00
#
_symmetry.space_group_name_H-M   'P 1'
#
loop_
_entity.id
_entity.type
_entity.pdbx_description
1 polymer ?
#
loop_
_entity_poly.entity_id
_entity_poly.type
_entity_poly.pdbx_seq_one_letter_code
_entity_poly.pdbx_strand_id
1 'polypeptide(L)'
;PDKPGALAAILNLLADQGLNLTKLESRPLKGEKWKYVFFMDVESDLSQEHYETTMASLTSLCHTMRILGSYPTGPQLFGGTNVKENS
;
A
#
# COMPACT_ATOMS: atom_id res chain seq x y z
N PRO A 1 -14.16 3.38 9.11
CA PRO A 1 -14.75 4.00 10.34
C PRO A 1 -13.64 4.55 11.24
N ASP A 2 -13.83 5.73 11.87
CA ASP A 2 -12.91 6.24 12.90
C ASP A 2 -13.09 5.43 14.19
N LYS A 3 -12.53 4.23 14.21
CA LYS A 3 -12.51 3.32 15.35
C LYS A 3 -11.06 2.98 15.70
N PRO A 4 -10.70 2.91 16.99
CA PRO A 4 -9.41 2.37 17.41
C PRO A 4 -9.16 1.01 16.77
N GLY A 5 -7.96 0.81 16.23
CA GLY A 5 -7.57 -0.44 15.57
C GLY A 5 -7.98 -0.58 14.10
N ALA A 6 -8.72 0.38 13.51
CA ALA A 6 -9.10 0.30 12.09
C ALA A 6 -7.88 0.23 11.16
N LEU A 7 -6.85 1.04 11.39
CA LEU A 7 -5.60 0.98 10.64
C LEU A 7 -4.88 -0.36 10.85
N ALA A 8 -4.83 -0.86 12.09
CA ALA A 8 -4.18 -2.13 12.39
C ALA A 8 -4.87 -3.30 11.65
N ALA A 9 -6.20 -3.31 11.58
CA ALA A 9 -6.97 -4.31 10.82
C ALA A 9 -6.61 -4.28 9.32
N ILE A 10 -6.44 -3.09 8.74
CA ILE A 10 -6.01 -2.93 7.35
C ILE A 10 -4.60 -3.48 7.15
N LEU A 11 -3.66 -3.12 8.02
CA LEU A 11 -2.26 -3.57 7.92
C LEU A 11 -2.14 -5.09 8.08
N ASN A 12 -2.90 -5.68 8.99
CA ASN A 12 -2.93 -7.13 9.18
C ASN A 12 -3.49 -7.84 7.94
N LEU A 13 -4.58 -7.34 7.35
CA LEU A 13 -5.14 -7.89 6.12
C LEU A 13 -4.13 -7.87 4.96
N LEU A 14 -3.37 -6.77 4.81
CA LEU A 14 -2.32 -6.68 3.79
C LEU A 14 -1.19 -7.68 4.06
N ALA A 15 -0.76 -7.82 5.32
CA ALA A 15 0.27 -8.77 5.72
C ALA A 15 -0.16 -10.23 5.48
N ASP A 16 -1.40 -10.58 5.80
CA ASP A 16 -1.96 -11.93 5.58
C ASP A 16 -2.01 -12.31 4.09
N GLN A 17 -2.07 -11.31 3.21
CA GLN A 17 -2.03 -11.49 1.75
C GLN A 17 -0.61 -11.44 1.17
N GLY A 18 0.43 -11.32 2.01
CA GLY A 18 1.81 -11.22 1.58
C GLY A 18 2.15 -9.93 0.84
N LEU A 19 1.36 -8.87 1.02
CA LEU A 19 1.54 -7.59 0.35
C LEU A 19 2.60 -6.75 1.07
N ASN A 20 3.66 -6.37 0.35
CA ASN A 20 4.72 -5.53 0.89
C ASN A 20 4.33 -4.04 0.81
N LEU A 21 4.45 -3.33 1.94
CA LEU A 21 4.22 -1.89 2.04
C LEU A 21 5.54 -1.14 1.95
N THR A 22 5.70 -0.27 0.95
CA THR A 22 6.91 0.56 0.80
C THR A 22 6.76 1.94 1.39
N LYS A 23 5.50 2.37 1.61
CA LYS A 23 5.20 3.69 2.17
C LYS A 23 3.92 3.66 2.97
N LEU A 24 3.92 4.36 4.10
CA LEU A 24 2.74 4.64 4.92
C LEU A 24 2.85 6.05 5.51
N GLU A 25 2.00 6.97 5.08
CA GLU A 25 1.97 8.35 5.56
C GLU A 25 0.56 8.76 6.01
N SER A 26 0.45 9.31 7.23
CA SER A 26 -0.76 9.97 7.69
C SER A 26 -0.74 11.47 7.36
N ARG A 27 -1.85 12.00 6.84
CA ARG A 27 -2.03 13.43 6.62
C ARG A 27 -3.33 13.92 7.28
N PRO A 28 -3.36 15.12 7.87
CA PRO A 28 -4.59 15.69 8.39
C PRO A 28 -5.55 16.00 7.24
N LEU A 29 -6.82 15.63 7.41
CA LEU A 29 -7.86 15.94 6.43
C LEU A 29 -8.17 17.46 6.46
N LYS A 30 -8.04 18.14 5.32
CA LYS A 30 -8.34 19.57 5.21
C LYS A 30 -9.84 19.80 5.52
N GLY A 31 -10.12 20.62 6.52
CA GLY A 31 -11.48 21.04 6.87
C GLY A 31 -12.07 20.35 8.11
N GLU A 32 -11.49 19.24 8.58
CA GLU A 32 -11.97 18.52 9.76
C GLU A 32 -10.84 18.28 10.77
N LYS A 33 -10.94 18.93 11.94
CA LYS A 33 -9.98 18.71 13.03
C LYS A 33 -10.10 17.24 13.50
N TRP A 34 -8.95 16.59 13.70
CA TRP A 34 -8.82 15.21 14.21
C TRP A 34 -9.15 14.07 13.24
N LYS A 35 -9.41 14.37 11.96
CA LYS A 35 -9.51 13.34 10.92
C LYS A 35 -8.20 13.19 10.15
N TYR A 36 -7.86 11.95 9.83
CA TYR A 36 -6.64 11.60 9.12
C TYR A 36 -6.98 10.81 7.86
N VAL A 37 -6.20 11.04 6.81
CA VAL A 37 -6.13 10.16 5.64
C VAL A 37 -4.78 9.46 5.64
N PHE A 38 -4.77 8.20 5.24
CA PHE A 38 -3.56 7.41 5.12
C PHE A 38 -3.25 7.20 3.64
N PHE A 39 -2.03 7.54 3.24
CA PHE A 39 -1.47 7.20 1.94
C PHE A 39 -0.55 6.00 2.11
N MET A 40 -0.72 5.01 1.24
CA MET A 40 0.04 3.77 1.29
C MET A 40 0.49 3.41 -0.11
N ASP A 41 1.74 2.98 -0.23
CA ASP A 41 2.27 2.37 -1.45
C ASP A 41 2.52 0.88 -1.18
N VAL A 42 2.07 0.04 -2.10
CA VAL A 42 2.14 -1.42 -2.02
C VAL A 42 2.85 -1.96 -3.26
N GLU A 43 3.82 -2.85 -3.06
CA GLU A 43 4.51 -3.56 -4.14
C GLU A 43 3.68 -4.75 -4.61
N SER A 44 2.64 -4.49 -5.39
CA SER A 44 1.81 -5.52 -6.00
C SER A 44 0.98 -4.96 -7.14
N ASP A 45 0.65 -5.81 -8.11
CA ASP A 45 -0.39 -5.49 -9.08
C ASP A 45 -1.78 -5.79 -8.50
N LEU A 46 -2.38 -4.78 -7.86
CA LEU A 46 -3.73 -4.89 -7.27
C LEU A 46 -4.86 -5.00 -8.31
N SER A 47 -4.55 -4.94 -9.61
CA SER A 47 -5.55 -5.16 -10.68
C SER A 47 -5.81 -6.63 -10.99
N GLN A 48 -5.00 -7.53 -10.42
CA GLN A 48 -5.15 -8.98 -10.60
C GLN A 48 -6.40 -9.52 -9.88
N GLU A 49 -7.11 -10.45 -10.52
CA GLU A 49 -8.36 -11.05 -10.03
C GLU A 49 -8.22 -11.68 -8.64
N HIS A 50 -7.04 -12.23 -8.32
CA HIS A 50 -6.76 -12.82 -7.00
C HIS A 50 -6.93 -11.81 -5.84
N TYR A 51 -6.73 -10.52 -6.08
CA TYR A 51 -6.86 -9.47 -5.07
C TYR A 51 -8.28 -8.91 -4.94
N GLU A 52 -9.26 -9.33 -5.75
CA GLU A 52 -10.63 -8.78 -5.70
C GLU A 52 -11.26 -8.90 -4.31
N THR A 53 -11.12 -10.06 -3.67
CA THR A 53 -11.66 -10.30 -2.33
C THR A 53 -10.96 -9.43 -1.28
N THR A 54 -9.65 -9.25 -1.42
CA THR A 54 -8.83 -8.38 -0.57
C THR A 54 -9.25 -6.92 -0.71
N MET A 55 -9.47 -6.46 -1.94
CA MET A 55 -9.93 -5.11 -2.25
C MET A 55 -11.34 -4.83 -1.71
N ALA A 56 -12.25 -5.81 -1.82
CA ALA A 56 -13.58 -5.71 -1.22
C ALA A 56 -13.50 -5.59 0.32
N SER A 57 -12.64 -6.40 0.94
CA SER A 57 -12.40 -6.39 2.39
C SER A 57 -11.82 -5.05 2.84
N LEU A 58 -10.80 -4.52 2.16
CA LEU A 58 -10.21 -3.20 2.43
C LEU A 58 -11.23 -2.08 2.30
N THR A 59 -12.07 -2.12 1.26
CA THR A 59 -13.13 -1.13 1.03
C THR A 59 -14.15 -1.14 2.17
N SER A 60 -14.49 -2.31 2.72
CA SER A 60 -15.41 -2.44 3.85
C SER A 60 -14.85 -1.91 5.18
N LEU A 61 -13.53 -1.98 5.36
CA LEU A 61 -12.83 -1.49 6.56
C LEU A 61 -12.60 0.03 6.51
N CYS A 62 -12.49 0.59 5.32
CA CYS A 62 -12.28 2.02 5.10
C CYS A 62 -13.63 2.78 5.06
N HIS A 63 -13.63 4.05 5.48
CA HIS A 63 -14.80 4.92 5.19
C HIS A 63 -14.78 5.37 3.73
N THR A 64 -13.60 5.75 3.25
CA THR A 64 -13.31 6.07 1.88
C THR A 64 -11.99 5.41 1.50
N MET A 65 -11.96 4.77 0.35
CA MET A 65 -10.75 4.17 -0.22
C MET A 65 -10.69 4.56 -1.68
N ARG A 66 -9.49 4.94 -2.15
CA ARG A 66 -9.27 5.28 -3.55
C ARG A 66 -7.88 4.83 -3.97
N ILE A 67 -7.81 4.12 -5.09
CA ILE A 67 -6.55 3.85 -5.78
C ILE A 67 -6.16 5.11 -6.55
N LEU A 68 -4.95 5.63 -6.31
CA LEU A 68 -4.43 6.82 -7.00
C LEU A 68 -3.73 6.48 -8.30
N GLY A 69 -3.20 5.26 -8.42
CA GLY A 69 -2.61 4.71 -9.63
C GLY A 69 -1.91 3.38 -9.35
N SER A 70 -1.60 2.66 -10.43
CA SER A 70 -0.69 1.51 -10.42
C SER A 70 0.40 1.83 -11.45
N TYR A 71 1.66 1.72 -11.05
CA TYR A 71 2.80 2.05 -11.88
C TYR A 71 3.88 0.96 -11.73
N PRO A 72 4.61 0.63 -12.80
CA PRO A 72 5.72 -0.31 -12.70
C PRO A 72 6.82 0.27 -11.83
N THR A 73 7.50 -0.60 -11.09
CA THR A 73 8.68 -0.21 -10.30
C THR A 73 9.71 0.45 -11.19
N GLY A 74 10.18 1.64 -10.80
CA GLY A 74 11.23 2.35 -11.52
C GLY A 74 12.55 1.57 -11.52
N PRO A 75 13.44 1.81 -12.50
CA PRO A 75 14.74 1.15 -12.55
C PRO A 75 15.52 1.44 -11.26
N GLN A 76 15.88 0.39 -10.52
CA GLN A 76 16.71 0.56 -9.33
C GLN A 76 18.13 0.92 -9.76
N LEU A 77 18.52 2.19 -9.56
CA LEU A 77 19.88 2.68 -9.79
C LEU A 77 20.80 2.23 -8.64
N PHE A 78 21.04 0.93 -8.49
CA PHE A 78 22.11 0.45 -7.63
C PHE A 78 23.43 0.49 -8.40
N GLY A 79 24.23 1.51 -8.13
CA GLY A 79 25.65 1.55 -8.45
C GLY A 79 26.44 0.63 -7.50
N GLY A 80 26.96 -0.46 -8.05
CA GLY A 80 27.99 -1.30 -7.48
C GLY A 80 28.75 -1.96 -8.62
N THR A 81 29.95 -1.44 -8.91
CA THR A 81 30.90 -1.94 -9.90
C THR A 81 31.50 -3.29 -9.51
N ASN A 82 32.01 -4.00 -10.54
CA ASN A 82 32.91 -5.18 -10.55
C ASN A 82 32.23 -6.57 -10.51
N VAL A 83 32.50 -7.56 -11.38
CA VAL A 83 33.56 -7.80 -12.40
C VAL A 83 32.94 -8.62 -13.54
N LYS A 84 33.32 -8.33 -14.79
CA LYS A 84 33.27 -9.30 -15.89
C LYS A 84 34.30 -10.39 -15.62
N GLU A 85 33.92 -11.64 -15.43
CA GLU A 85 34.84 -12.73 -15.80
C GLU A 85 34.09 -13.97 -16.22
N ASN A 86 34.45 -14.44 -17.41
CA ASN A 86 33.95 -15.63 -18.09
C ASN A 86 34.33 -16.90 -17.31
N SER A 87 33.45 -17.91 -17.33
CA SER A 87 33.78 -19.32 -17.60
C SER A 87 32.51 -20.07 -17.96
#